data_AF-A0A535NY97-F1
#
_entry.id   AF-A0A535NY97-F1
#
_cell.length_a   1.000
_cell.length_b   1.000
_cell.length_c   1.000
_cell.angle_alpha   90.00
_cell.angle_beta   90.00
_cell.angle_gamma   90.00
#
_symmetry.space_group_name_H-M   'P 1'
#
loop_
_entity.id
_entity.type
_entity.pdbx_description
1 polymer ?
#
loop_
_entity_poly.entity_id
_entity_poly.type
_entity_poly.pdbx_seq_one_letter_code
_entity_poly.pdbx_strand_id
1 'polypeptide(L)'
;MNRGRLSTAARAYIVGLSGVAVVVGIALVRVGGPGTPVGIFVVLTSLGMLAHAFPIQGFRHQAYQVTTPFIITAAALFSATQLVTFVVLIHLAEQARLRRRLDIQWFNLCNYYLSAAMAAAFYHRAVGVLPDGAVGQVVAAMAAGCTFIALNRIFLAGALWLARGLSPAASGLLLPQLLAADLIIAWMAGPMLVLTLEAGPWMVLVTAGPLLLARTALSVLVPRRQHPARPARARAA
;
A
#
# COMPACT_ATOMS: atom_id res chain seq x y z
N MET A 1 28.88 -11.42 13.46
CA MET A 1 27.92 -11.16 12.35
C MET A 1 27.44 -9.71 12.47
N ASN A 2 28.07 -8.80 11.74
CA ASN A 2 27.88 -7.36 11.91
C ASN A 2 26.47 -6.96 11.42
N ARG A 3 25.71 -6.25 12.25
CA ARG A 3 24.41 -5.68 11.90
C ARG A 3 24.64 -4.65 10.76
N GLY A 4 24.47 -5.10 9.53
CA GLY A 4 24.92 -4.42 8.31
C GLY A 4 24.37 -2.99 8.20
N ARG A 5 25.29 -2.03 8.16
CA ARG A 5 25.01 -0.65 7.79
C ARG A 5 24.48 -0.63 6.35
N LEU A 6 23.42 0.14 6.10
CA LEU A 6 22.93 0.42 4.74
C LEU A 6 24.07 0.97 3.88
N SER A 7 24.13 0.59 2.60
CA SER A 7 25.07 1.18 1.65
C SER A 7 24.83 2.69 1.54
N THR A 8 25.87 3.47 1.23
CA THR A 8 25.74 4.92 1.02
C THR A 8 24.70 5.25 -0.04
N ALA A 9 24.67 4.48 -1.13
CA ALA A 9 23.70 4.63 -2.20
C ALA A 9 22.26 4.37 -1.71
N ALA A 10 22.02 3.31 -0.93
CA ALA A 10 20.70 3.05 -0.35
C ALA A 10 20.26 4.17 0.61
N ARG A 11 21.19 4.70 1.41
CA ARG A 11 20.90 5.80 2.32
C ARG A 11 20.55 7.08 1.55
N ALA A 12 21.33 7.43 0.53
CA ALA A 12 21.05 8.58 -0.33
C ALA A 12 19.70 8.45 -1.02
N TYR A 13 19.36 7.26 -1.50
CA TYR A 13 18.07 6.96 -2.11
C TYR A 13 16.89 7.15 -1.14
N ILE A 14 16.97 6.60 0.06
CA ILE A 14 15.92 6.75 1.08
C ILE A 14 15.77 8.22 1.47
N VAL A 15 16.87 8.93 1.72
CA VAL A 15 16.85 10.36 2.07
C VAL A 15 16.25 11.20 0.93
N GLY A 16 16.63 10.92 -0.32
CA GLY A 16 16.06 11.59 -1.49
C GLY A 16 14.55 11.37 -1.60
N LEU A 17 14.10 10.12 -1.49
CA LEU A 17 12.67 9.79 -1.52
C LEU A 17 11.90 10.45 -0.37
N SER A 18 12.48 10.49 0.83
CA SER A 18 11.91 11.21 1.98
C SER A 18 11.82 12.72 1.75
N GLY A 19 12.85 13.32 1.15
CA GLY A 19 12.84 14.74 0.78
C GLY A 19 11.71 15.06 -0.20
N VAL A 20 11.55 14.25 -1.25
CA VAL A 20 10.45 14.40 -2.21
C VAL A 20 9.09 14.23 -1.53
N ALA A 21 8.93 13.24 -0.65
CA ALA A 21 7.69 13.03 0.10
C ALA A 21 7.31 14.26 0.95
N VAL A 22 8.28 14.86 1.64
CA VAL A 22 8.05 16.07 2.44
C VAL A 22 7.68 17.26 1.55
N VAL A 23 8.41 17.49 0.46
CA VAL A 23 8.14 18.60 -0.46
C VAL A 23 6.75 18.47 -1.10
N VAL A 24 6.40 17.28 -1.60
CA VAL A 24 5.07 17.00 -2.16
C VAL A 24 3.98 17.18 -1.10
N GLY A 25 4.21 16.72 0.13
CA GLY A 25 3.29 16.91 1.25
C GLY A 25 3.02 18.37 1.56
N ILE A 26 4.08 19.18 1.68
CA ILE A 26 3.95 20.61 1.92
C ILE A 26 3.21 21.27 0.75
N ALA A 27 3.60 20.97 -0.49
CA ALA A 27 2.98 21.56 -1.68
C ALA A 27 1.46 21.25 -1.74
N LEU A 28 1.07 19.99 -1.59
CA LEU A 28 -0.34 19.59 -1.69
C LEU A 28 -1.19 20.13 -0.53
N VAL A 29 -0.65 20.18 0.70
CA VAL A 29 -1.35 20.80 1.84
C VAL A 29 -1.57 22.30 1.62
N ARG A 30 -0.62 22.97 0.96
CA ARG A 30 -0.72 24.41 0.63
C ARG A 30 -1.73 24.70 -0.47
N VAL A 31 -1.86 23.83 -1.47
CA VAL A 31 -2.94 23.94 -2.48
C VAL A 31 -4.30 23.82 -1.81
N GLY A 32 -4.39 22.94 -0.80
CA GLY A 32 -5.62 22.71 -0.07
C GLY A 32 -6.70 22.05 -0.94
N GLY A 33 -7.87 21.88 -0.37
CA GLY A 33 -9.01 21.25 -1.01
C GLY A 33 -10.04 20.84 0.04
N PRO A 34 -11.32 20.71 -0.35
CA PRO A 34 -12.33 20.25 0.57
C PRO A 34 -11.96 18.86 1.09
N GLY A 35 -11.99 18.69 2.40
CA GLY A 35 -11.84 17.38 3.03
C GLY A 35 -13.10 16.56 2.82
N THR A 36 -12.95 15.25 2.73
CA THR A 36 -14.08 14.32 2.78
C THR A 36 -14.73 14.36 4.18
N PRO A 37 -16.06 14.16 4.28
CA PRO A 37 -16.76 14.09 5.56
C PRO A 37 -16.08 13.19 6.59
N VAL A 38 -16.08 13.62 7.85
CA VAL A 38 -15.37 12.93 8.95
C VAL A 38 -15.78 11.46 9.07
N GLY A 39 -17.05 11.13 8.84
CA GLY A 39 -17.53 9.74 8.88
C GLY A 39 -16.83 8.82 7.87
N ILE A 40 -16.65 9.28 6.62
CA ILE A 40 -15.92 8.51 5.58
C ILE A 40 -14.45 8.43 5.95
N PHE A 41 -13.86 9.55 6.39
CA PHE A 41 -12.46 9.56 6.82
C PHE A 41 -12.19 8.55 7.94
N VAL A 42 -13.01 8.54 9.00
CA VAL A 42 -12.86 7.64 10.14
C VAL A 42 -13.04 6.18 9.71
N VAL A 43 -14.13 5.84 9.02
CA VAL A 43 -14.40 4.45 8.64
C VAL A 43 -13.32 3.90 7.70
N LEU A 44 -12.98 4.64 6.65
CA LEU A 44 -11.97 4.21 5.67
C LEU A 44 -10.58 4.10 6.32
N THR A 45 -10.23 5.04 7.20
CA THR A 45 -8.94 5.01 7.92
C THR A 45 -8.86 3.85 8.90
N SER A 46 -9.89 3.63 9.73
CA SER A 46 -9.89 2.53 10.70
C SER A 46 -9.79 1.16 10.03
N LEU A 47 -10.54 0.95 8.94
CA LEU A 47 -10.48 -0.31 8.20
C LEU A 47 -9.17 -0.46 7.42
N GLY A 48 -8.63 0.63 6.86
CA GLY A 48 -7.32 0.65 6.23
C GLY A 48 -6.21 0.30 7.23
N MET A 49 -6.24 0.86 8.44
CA MET A 49 -5.30 0.53 9.53
C MET A 49 -5.36 -0.95 9.88
N LEU A 50 -6.57 -1.51 10.02
CA LEU A 50 -6.77 -2.93 10.30
C LEU A 50 -6.22 -3.80 9.16
N ALA A 51 -6.54 -3.48 7.91
CA ALA A 51 -6.05 -4.21 6.75
C ALA A 51 -4.51 -4.16 6.66
N HIS A 52 -3.90 -3.00 6.93
CA HIS A 52 -2.46 -2.79 6.83
C HIS A 52 -1.67 -3.42 7.96
N ALA A 53 -2.23 -3.42 9.17
CA ALA A 53 -1.60 -4.08 10.30
C ALA A 53 -1.52 -5.60 10.08
N PHE A 54 -2.46 -6.20 9.35
CA PHE A 54 -2.60 -7.65 9.21
C PHE A 54 -2.44 -8.16 7.75
N PRO A 55 -1.26 -7.98 7.12
CA PRO A 55 -1.05 -8.45 5.76
C PRO A 55 -1.17 -9.97 5.66
N ILE A 56 -1.69 -10.46 4.53
CA ILE A 56 -1.85 -11.90 4.28
C ILE A 56 -0.50 -12.46 3.83
N GLN A 57 0.00 -13.49 4.50
CA GLN A 57 1.20 -14.19 4.05
C GLN A 57 0.84 -15.04 2.81
N GLY A 58 1.40 -14.67 1.68
CA GLY A 58 1.27 -15.37 0.41
C GLY A 58 2.31 -16.47 0.21
N PHE A 59 2.24 -17.12 -0.95
CA PHE A 59 3.26 -18.07 -1.41
C PHE A 59 4.63 -17.38 -1.54
N ARG A 60 5.72 -18.11 -1.23
CA ARG A 60 7.12 -17.65 -1.32
C ARG A 60 7.49 -16.45 -0.41
N HIS A 61 6.92 -16.37 0.80
CA HIS A 61 7.24 -15.33 1.79
C HIS A 61 6.88 -13.89 1.39
N GLN A 62 6.04 -13.72 0.36
CA GLN A 62 5.48 -12.43 -0.04
C GLN A 62 4.27 -12.12 0.84
N ALA A 63 4.06 -10.84 1.19
CA ALA A 63 2.92 -10.40 1.96
C ALA A 63 1.96 -9.64 1.05
N TYR A 64 0.74 -10.15 0.87
CA TYR A 64 -0.31 -9.46 0.12
C TYR A 64 -0.94 -8.37 0.99
N GLN A 65 -0.91 -7.14 0.47
CA GLN A 65 -1.39 -5.95 1.16
C GLN A 65 -2.85 -5.70 0.79
N VAL A 66 -3.75 -6.17 1.65
CA VAL A 66 -5.20 -6.01 1.49
C VAL A 66 -5.63 -4.54 1.67
N THR A 67 -4.73 -3.67 2.13
CA THR A 67 -4.94 -2.23 2.29
C THR A 67 -5.08 -1.48 0.96
N THR A 68 -4.57 -2.03 -0.15
CA THR A 68 -4.49 -1.33 -1.44
C THR A 68 -5.80 -0.66 -1.87
N PRO A 69 -7.00 -1.29 -1.75
CA PRO A 69 -8.25 -0.65 -2.14
C PRO A 69 -8.58 0.57 -1.29
N PHE A 70 -8.32 0.49 0.02
CA PHE A 70 -8.50 1.61 0.94
C PHE A 70 -7.57 2.77 0.59
N ILE A 71 -6.32 2.49 0.18
CA ILE A 71 -5.37 3.53 -0.23
C ILE A 71 -5.85 4.23 -1.51
N ILE A 72 -6.34 3.47 -2.49
CA ILE A 72 -6.84 4.02 -3.75
C ILE A 72 -8.10 4.85 -3.51
N THR A 73 -9.06 4.33 -2.73
CA THR A 73 -10.27 5.07 -2.36
C THR A 73 -9.93 6.31 -1.52
N ALA A 74 -8.95 6.23 -0.61
CA ALA A 74 -8.47 7.38 0.14
C ALA A 74 -7.81 8.42 -0.79
N ALA A 75 -7.00 7.99 -1.76
CA ALA A 75 -6.39 8.87 -2.74
C ALA A 75 -7.43 9.60 -3.59
N ALA A 76 -8.57 8.96 -3.89
CA ALA A 76 -9.67 9.57 -4.62
C ALA A 76 -10.52 10.57 -3.80
N LEU A 77 -10.65 10.33 -2.49
CA LEU A 77 -11.60 11.07 -1.63
C LEU A 77 -10.94 12.08 -0.68
N PHE A 78 -9.74 11.81 -0.19
CA PHE A 78 -9.15 12.58 0.90
C PHE A 78 -8.48 13.86 0.39
N SER A 79 -8.64 14.93 1.17
CA SER A 79 -7.74 16.08 1.04
C SER A 79 -6.28 15.67 1.29
N ALA A 80 -5.33 16.50 0.87
CA ALA A 80 -3.91 16.23 1.08
C ALA A 80 -3.56 15.94 2.55
N THR A 81 -4.12 16.71 3.49
CA THR A 81 -3.91 16.52 4.93
C THR A 81 -4.49 15.20 5.41
N GLN A 82 -5.70 14.84 4.97
CA GLN A 82 -6.33 13.56 5.30
C GLN A 82 -5.55 12.38 4.72
N LEU A 83 -5.02 12.50 3.49
CA LEU A 83 -4.23 11.46 2.85
C LEU A 83 -2.89 11.24 3.58
N VAL A 84 -2.17 12.31 3.93
CA VAL A 84 -0.96 12.22 4.77
C VAL A 84 -1.28 11.53 6.10
N THR A 85 -2.34 11.99 6.77
CA THR A 85 -2.76 11.44 8.08
C THR A 85 -3.10 9.96 7.96
N PHE A 86 -3.86 9.57 6.94
CA PHE A 86 -4.21 8.19 6.65
C PHE A 86 -2.97 7.31 6.47
N VAL A 87 -2.03 7.72 5.60
CA VAL A 87 -0.82 6.95 5.33
C VAL A 87 0.05 6.81 6.59
N VAL A 88 0.15 7.85 7.42
CA VAL A 88 0.81 7.79 8.72
C VAL A 88 0.13 6.78 9.64
N LEU A 89 -1.20 6.86 9.79
CA LEU A 89 -1.95 6.01 10.71
C LEU A 89 -1.88 4.53 10.33
N ILE A 90 -1.97 4.17 9.04
CA ILE A 90 -1.83 2.76 8.63
C ILE A 90 -0.44 2.22 8.96
N HIS A 91 0.62 3.01 8.77
CA HIS A 91 2.00 2.60 9.08
C HIS A 91 2.27 2.58 10.58
N LEU A 92 1.61 3.43 11.38
CA LEU A 92 1.66 3.33 12.84
C LEU A 92 0.98 2.06 13.33
N ALA A 93 -0.17 1.69 12.74
CA ALA A 93 -0.86 0.44 13.06
C ALA A 93 0.00 -0.79 12.69
N GLU A 94 0.64 -0.78 11.52
CA GLU A 94 1.60 -1.81 11.14
C GLU A 94 2.78 -1.87 12.12
N GLN A 95 3.34 -0.72 12.49
CA GLN A 95 4.50 -0.66 13.39
C GLN A 95 4.17 -1.16 14.80
N ALA A 96 2.99 -0.82 15.32
CA ALA A 96 2.50 -1.31 16.60
C ALA A 96 2.40 -2.84 16.64
N ARG A 97 2.05 -3.46 15.51
CA ARG A 97 1.90 -4.91 15.40
C ARG A 97 3.18 -5.66 15.03
N LEU A 98 3.88 -5.23 13.97
CA LEU A 98 4.99 -5.96 13.37
C LEU A 98 6.37 -5.52 13.90
N ARG A 99 6.47 -4.35 14.54
CA ARG A 99 7.71 -3.78 15.07
C ARG A 99 8.87 -3.85 14.08
N ARG A 100 8.63 -3.40 12.84
CA ARG A 100 9.64 -3.38 11.78
C ARG A 100 10.79 -2.45 12.18
N ARG A 101 11.96 -2.65 11.55
CA ARG A 101 13.06 -1.70 11.68
C ARG A 101 12.60 -0.33 11.18
N LEU A 102 12.93 0.72 11.94
CA LEU A 102 12.43 2.07 11.69
C LEU A 102 12.85 2.64 10.34
N ASP A 103 14.04 2.31 9.87
CA ASP A 103 14.54 2.69 8.54
C ASP A 103 13.66 2.13 7.41
N ILE A 104 13.24 0.87 7.54
CA ILE A 104 12.32 0.22 6.60
C ILE A 104 10.91 0.83 6.71
N GLN A 105 10.43 1.06 7.94
CA GLN A 105 9.10 1.62 8.16
C GLN A 105 8.98 3.04 7.59
N TRP A 106 10.01 3.86 7.81
CA TRP A 106 10.08 5.21 7.29
C TRP A 106 10.13 5.25 5.76
N PHE A 107 10.93 4.37 5.16
CA PHE A 107 10.96 4.22 3.71
C PHE A 107 9.58 3.81 3.15
N ASN A 108 8.93 2.82 3.75
CA ASN A 108 7.60 2.37 3.34
C ASN A 108 6.56 3.50 3.45
N LEU A 109 6.57 4.25 4.54
CA LEU A 109 5.71 5.41 4.74
C LEU A 109 5.87 6.42 3.59
N CYS A 110 7.12 6.81 3.28
CA CYS A 110 7.41 7.78 2.20
C CYS A 110 6.98 7.24 0.84
N ASN A 111 7.30 5.96 0.55
CA ASN A 111 6.95 5.28 -0.68
C ASN A 111 5.42 5.24 -0.89
N TYR A 112 4.69 4.76 0.12
CA TYR A 112 3.23 4.69 0.07
C TYR A 112 2.60 6.06 -0.09
N TYR A 113 3.12 7.07 0.62
CA TYR A 113 2.61 8.43 0.51
C TYR A 113 2.78 8.98 -0.90
N LEU A 114 3.98 8.89 -1.48
CA LEU A 114 4.24 9.37 -2.85
C LEU A 114 3.43 8.62 -3.90
N SER A 115 3.32 7.30 -3.75
CA SER A 115 2.52 6.46 -4.65
C SER A 115 1.04 6.83 -4.57
N ALA A 116 0.52 7.08 -3.37
CA ALA A 116 -0.87 7.49 -3.15
C ALA A 116 -1.15 8.91 -3.64
N ALA A 117 -0.22 9.85 -3.44
CA ALA A 117 -0.34 11.22 -3.94
C ALA A 117 -0.37 11.26 -5.48
N MET A 118 0.46 10.45 -6.15
CA MET A 118 0.41 10.34 -7.60
C MET A 118 -0.86 9.62 -8.08
N ALA A 119 -1.31 8.60 -7.35
CA ALA A 119 -2.59 7.95 -7.64
C ALA A 119 -3.77 8.92 -7.55
N ALA A 120 -3.78 9.82 -6.54
CA ALA A 120 -4.77 10.89 -6.41
C ALA A 120 -4.74 11.83 -7.62
N ALA A 121 -3.55 12.27 -8.04
CA ALA A 121 -3.39 13.13 -9.21
C ALA A 121 -3.94 12.48 -10.49
N PHE A 122 -3.62 11.19 -10.70
CA PHE A 122 -4.14 10.43 -11.84
C PHE A 122 -5.65 10.21 -11.77
N TYR A 123 -6.20 9.92 -10.58
CA TYR A 123 -7.63 9.80 -10.37
C TYR A 123 -8.35 11.09 -10.77
N HIS A 124 -7.97 12.23 -10.20
CA HIS A 124 -8.64 13.50 -10.47
C HIS A 124 -8.46 13.95 -11.93
N ARG A 125 -7.30 13.65 -12.54
CA ARG A 125 -7.11 13.91 -13.97
C ARG A 125 -8.02 13.03 -14.84
N ALA A 126 -8.17 11.76 -14.48
CA ALA A 126 -9.00 10.80 -15.22
C ALA A 126 -10.48 11.13 -15.12
N VAL A 127 -10.99 11.50 -13.94
CA VAL A 127 -12.39 11.95 -13.77
C VAL A 127 -12.70 13.17 -14.65
N GLY A 128 -11.73 14.07 -14.87
CA GLY A 128 -11.93 15.22 -15.76
C GLY A 128 -11.95 14.91 -17.27
N VAL A 129 -11.72 13.67 -17.70
CA VAL A 129 -11.75 13.27 -19.13
C VAL A 129 -12.65 12.08 -19.43
N LEU A 130 -13.07 11.35 -18.39
CA LEU A 130 -13.94 10.19 -18.52
C LEU A 130 -15.41 10.61 -18.41
N PRO A 131 -16.35 9.77 -18.89
CA PRO A 131 -17.77 10.02 -18.72
C PRO A 131 -18.15 10.15 -17.24
N ASP A 132 -19.09 11.03 -16.93
CA ASP A 132 -19.62 11.17 -15.57
C ASP A 132 -20.31 9.88 -15.10
N GLY A 133 -20.34 9.71 -13.78
CA GLY A 133 -21.01 8.59 -13.11
C GLY A 133 -20.11 7.39 -12.78
N ALA A 134 -20.74 6.30 -12.37
CA ALA A 134 -20.08 5.14 -11.77
C ALA A 134 -19.00 4.51 -12.66
N VAL A 135 -19.25 4.40 -13.96
CA VAL A 135 -18.30 3.78 -14.90
C VAL A 135 -17.00 4.60 -14.99
N GLY A 136 -17.11 5.92 -15.15
CA GLY A 136 -15.94 6.80 -15.17
C GLY A 136 -15.17 6.77 -13.86
N GLN A 137 -15.87 6.77 -12.72
CA GLN A 137 -15.24 6.65 -11.40
C GLN A 137 -14.49 5.33 -11.21
N VAL A 138 -15.04 4.21 -11.66
CA VAL A 138 -14.36 2.89 -11.60
C VAL A 138 -13.12 2.88 -12.47
N VAL A 139 -13.21 3.40 -13.70
CA VAL A 139 -12.05 3.47 -14.61
C VAL A 139 -10.96 4.39 -14.04
N ALA A 140 -11.34 5.54 -13.48
CA ALA A 140 -10.41 6.45 -12.80
C ALA A 140 -9.74 5.79 -11.58
N ALA A 141 -10.51 5.05 -10.76
CA ALA A 141 -9.98 4.31 -9.62
C ALA A 141 -9.00 3.21 -10.06
N MET A 142 -9.27 2.54 -11.19
CA MET A 142 -8.35 1.56 -11.77
C MET A 142 -7.05 2.20 -12.26
N ALA A 143 -7.13 3.34 -12.94
CA ALA A 143 -5.94 4.09 -13.34
C ALA A 143 -5.09 4.48 -12.12
N ALA A 144 -5.73 4.99 -11.06
CA ALA A 144 -5.08 5.33 -9.80
C ALA A 144 -4.44 4.10 -9.13
N GLY A 145 -5.13 2.96 -9.12
CA GLY A 145 -4.61 1.69 -8.60
C GLY A 145 -3.38 1.19 -9.35
N CYS A 146 -3.41 1.22 -10.69
CA CYS A 146 -2.26 0.89 -11.52
C CYS A 146 -1.06 1.80 -11.21
N THR A 147 -1.29 3.12 -11.11
CA THR A 147 -0.27 4.10 -10.74
C THR A 147 0.33 3.82 -9.37
N PHE A 148 -0.51 3.57 -8.36
CA PHE A 148 -0.05 3.25 -7.02
C PHE A 148 0.83 2.00 -7.01
N ILE A 149 0.35 0.89 -7.60
CA ILE A 149 1.06 -0.39 -7.60
C ILE A 149 2.40 -0.26 -8.34
N ALA A 150 2.41 0.36 -9.51
CA ALA A 150 3.61 0.52 -10.32
C ALA A 150 4.68 1.33 -9.59
N LEU A 151 4.34 2.51 -9.07
CA LEU A 151 5.29 3.35 -8.34
C LEU A 151 5.77 2.70 -7.06
N ASN A 152 4.87 2.06 -6.31
CA ASN A 152 5.23 1.38 -5.08
C ASN A 152 6.28 0.29 -5.31
N ARG A 153 6.07 -0.52 -6.36
CA ARG A 153 6.98 -1.60 -6.76
C ARG A 153 8.30 -1.06 -7.32
N ILE A 154 8.26 0.00 -8.12
CA ILE A 154 9.47 0.64 -8.66
C ILE A 154 10.34 1.19 -7.51
N PHE A 155 9.74 1.92 -6.58
CA PHE A 155 10.48 2.48 -5.44
C PHE A 155 11.05 1.38 -4.55
N LEU A 156 10.26 0.34 -4.27
CA LEU A 156 10.71 -0.80 -3.47
C LEU A 156 11.83 -1.58 -4.17
N ALA A 157 11.73 -1.82 -5.48
CA ALA A 157 12.77 -2.48 -6.27
C ALA A 157 14.07 -1.69 -6.27
N GLY A 158 14.00 -0.36 -6.42
CA GLY A 158 15.16 0.53 -6.31
C GLY A 158 15.84 0.43 -4.94
N ALA A 159 15.07 0.46 -3.86
CA ALA A 159 15.60 0.30 -2.51
C ALA A 159 16.27 -1.08 -2.30
N LEU A 160 15.65 -2.17 -2.78
CA LEU A 160 16.24 -3.51 -2.68
C LEU A 160 17.52 -3.66 -3.49
N TRP A 161 17.55 -3.09 -4.68
CA TRP A 161 18.72 -3.13 -5.54
C TRP A 161 19.89 -2.39 -4.91
N LEU A 162 19.67 -1.16 -4.43
CA LEU A 162 20.73 -0.35 -3.82
C LEU A 162 21.16 -0.86 -2.44
N ALA A 163 20.24 -1.43 -1.66
CA ALA A 163 20.55 -1.90 -0.30
C ALA A 163 21.13 -3.32 -0.27
N ARG A 164 20.76 -4.18 -1.22
CA ARG A 164 21.07 -5.62 -1.17
C ARG A 164 21.65 -6.18 -2.46
N GLY A 165 21.85 -5.37 -3.50
CA GLY A 165 22.29 -5.83 -4.82
C GLY A 165 21.26 -6.69 -5.57
N LEU A 166 20.01 -6.75 -5.08
CA LEU A 166 18.96 -7.56 -5.70
C LEU A 166 18.38 -6.82 -6.89
N SER A 167 18.69 -7.26 -8.11
CA SER A 167 18.12 -6.65 -9.32
C SER A 167 16.58 -6.73 -9.32
N PRO A 168 15.88 -5.82 -10.05
CA PRO A 168 14.42 -5.86 -10.13
C PRO A 168 13.86 -7.22 -10.57
N ALA A 169 14.52 -7.87 -11.54
CA ALA A 169 14.17 -9.23 -11.97
C ALA A 169 14.39 -10.28 -10.86
N ALA A 170 15.53 -10.22 -10.15
CA ALA A 170 15.85 -11.15 -9.06
C ALA A 170 14.98 -10.94 -7.82
N SER A 171 14.45 -9.74 -7.60
CA SER A 171 13.57 -9.43 -6.46
C SER A 171 12.22 -10.16 -6.52
N GLY A 172 11.81 -10.60 -7.72
CA GLY A 172 10.49 -11.16 -7.98
C GLY A 172 9.37 -10.13 -7.95
N LEU A 173 9.63 -8.86 -7.62
CA LEU A 173 8.61 -7.80 -7.50
C LEU A 173 7.95 -7.42 -8.83
N LEU A 174 8.44 -7.91 -9.96
CA LEU A 174 7.83 -7.66 -11.27
C LEU A 174 7.26 -8.95 -11.89
N LEU A 175 7.16 -10.02 -11.12
CA LEU A 175 6.55 -11.27 -11.58
C LEU A 175 5.07 -11.03 -11.92
N PRO A 176 4.59 -11.45 -13.11
CA PRO A 176 3.21 -11.25 -13.53
C PRO A 176 2.17 -11.78 -12.53
N GLN A 177 2.45 -12.91 -11.88
CA GLN A 177 1.54 -13.50 -10.90
C GLN A 177 1.33 -12.61 -9.67
N LEU A 178 2.40 -11.95 -9.21
CA LEU A 178 2.32 -11.03 -8.07
C LEU A 178 1.68 -9.70 -8.46
N LEU A 179 1.90 -9.25 -9.71
CA LEU A 179 1.25 -8.05 -10.22
C LEU A 179 -0.26 -8.29 -10.40
N ALA A 180 -0.64 -9.46 -10.92
CA ALA A 180 -2.03 -9.86 -11.06
C ALA A 180 -2.73 -9.91 -9.69
N ALA A 181 -2.08 -10.46 -8.65
CA ALA A 181 -2.64 -10.48 -7.31
C ALA A 181 -2.91 -9.06 -6.77
N ASP A 182 -1.97 -8.12 -6.93
CA ASP A 182 -2.17 -6.73 -6.53
C ASP A 182 -3.29 -6.05 -7.32
N LEU A 183 -3.37 -6.30 -8.63
CA LEU A 183 -4.42 -5.74 -9.49
C LEU A 183 -5.81 -6.29 -9.13
N ILE A 184 -5.92 -7.58 -8.85
CA ILE A 184 -7.17 -8.21 -8.38
C ILE A 184 -7.62 -7.59 -7.07
N ILE A 185 -6.69 -7.37 -6.13
CA ILE A 185 -7.01 -6.68 -4.88
C ILE A 185 -7.45 -5.25 -5.18
N ALA A 186 -6.67 -4.49 -5.95
CA ALA A 186 -6.94 -3.09 -6.31
C ALA A 186 -8.26 -2.89 -7.05
N TRP A 187 -8.76 -3.89 -7.79
CA TRP A 187 -10.06 -3.86 -8.45
C TRP A 187 -11.20 -3.51 -7.50
N MET A 188 -11.10 -3.91 -6.23
CA MET A 188 -12.11 -3.60 -5.21
C MET A 188 -12.22 -2.10 -4.91
N ALA A 189 -11.24 -1.27 -5.29
CA ALA A 189 -11.25 0.17 -5.05
C ALA A 189 -12.38 0.87 -5.81
N GLY A 190 -12.69 0.44 -7.03
CA GLY A 190 -13.74 1.04 -7.86
C GLY A 190 -15.12 0.91 -7.21
N PRO A 191 -15.62 -0.32 -6.97
CA PRO A 191 -16.88 -0.53 -6.26
C PRO A 191 -16.89 0.08 -4.85
N MET A 192 -15.78 0.02 -4.11
CA MET A 192 -15.66 0.66 -2.80
C MET A 192 -15.88 2.17 -2.90
N LEU A 193 -15.25 2.83 -3.87
CA LEU A 193 -15.37 4.25 -4.10
C LEU A 193 -16.81 4.64 -4.49
N VAL A 194 -17.35 4.02 -5.53
CA VAL A 194 -18.70 4.34 -6.04
C VAL A 194 -19.75 4.15 -4.95
N LEU A 195 -19.76 2.99 -4.29
CA LEU A 195 -20.78 2.72 -3.26
C LEU A 195 -20.62 3.63 -2.03
N THR A 196 -19.39 4.02 -1.69
CA THR A 196 -19.16 4.99 -0.61
C THR A 196 -19.69 6.38 -0.95
N LEU A 197 -19.57 6.80 -2.21
CA LEU A 197 -20.11 8.07 -2.70
C LEU A 197 -21.64 8.05 -2.74
N GLU A 198 -22.24 6.96 -3.21
CA GLU A 198 -23.69 6.85 -3.42
C GLU A 198 -24.48 6.55 -2.13
N ALA A 199 -23.98 5.67 -1.28
CA ALA A 199 -24.70 5.15 -0.11
C ALA A 199 -23.97 5.40 1.23
N GLY A 200 -22.86 6.13 1.20
CA GLY A 200 -22.19 6.63 2.39
C GLY A 200 -21.11 5.70 2.99
N PRO A 201 -20.55 6.09 4.15
CA PRO A 201 -19.29 5.52 4.68
C PRO A 201 -19.36 4.02 5.00
N TRP A 202 -20.54 3.51 5.34
CA TRP A 202 -20.72 2.11 5.73
C TRP A 202 -20.53 1.13 4.56
N MET A 203 -20.63 1.60 3.32
CA MET A 203 -20.38 0.77 2.14
C MET A 203 -18.93 0.31 2.03
N VAL A 204 -17.99 0.99 2.71
CA VAL A 204 -16.62 0.51 2.87
C VAL A 204 -16.61 -0.85 3.58
N LEU A 205 -17.46 -1.07 4.60
CA LEU A 205 -17.55 -2.37 5.30
C LEU A 205 -18.07 -3.46 4.37
N VAL A 206 -19.11 -3.15 3.60
CA VAL A 206 -19.74 -4.10 2.67
C VAL A 206 -18.75 -4.54 1.59
N THR A 207 -18.02 -3.59 1.01
CA THR A 207 -17.04 -3.86 -0.05
C THR A 207 -15.73 -4.44 0.49
N ALA A 208 -15.32 -4.09 1.72
CA ALA A 208 -14.18 -4.69 2.39
C ALA A 208 -14.46 -6.10 2.93
N GLY A 209 -15.72 -6.45 3.18
CA GLY A 209 -16.13 -7.73 3.77
C GLY A 209 -15.47 -8.94 3.11
N PRO A 210 -15.56 -9.11 1.77
CA PRO A 210 -14.89 -10.20 1.06
C PRO A 210 -13.38 -10.25 1.28
N LEU A 211 -12.71 -9.09 1.35
CA LEU A 211 -11.27 -9.01 1.56
C LEU A 211 -10.86 -9.40 2.99
N LEU A 212 -11.63 -8.93 3.98
CA LEU A 212 -11.42 -9.25 5.39
C LEU A 212 -11.74 -10.73 5.70
N LEU A 213 -12.77 -11.28 5.04
CA LEU A 213 -13.17 -12.68 5.17
C LEU A 213 -12.24 -13.63 4.40
N ALA A 214 -11.77 -13.25 3.21
CA ALA A 214 -10.79 -14.01 2.45
C ALA A 214 -9.52 -14.22 3.27
N ARG A 215 -9.09 -13.22 4.06
CA ARG A 215 -8.00 -13.37 5.02
C ARG A 215 -8.28 -14.49 6.02
N THR A 216 -9.42 -14.46 6.70
CA THR A 216 -9.76 -15.49 7.70
C THR A 216 -9.83 -16.87 7.06
N ALA A 217 -10.49 -16.98 5.90
CA ALA A 217 -10.61 -18.24 5.17
C ALA A 217 -9.23 -18.78 4.75
N LEU A 218 -8.38 -17.97 4.10
CA LEU A 218 -7.04 -18.40 3.69
C LEU A 218 -6.12 -18.73 4.87
N SER A 219 -6.25 -18.00 5.98
CA SER A 219 -5.44 -18.26 7.18
C SER A 219 -5.80 -19.57 7.89
N VAL A 220 -7.04 -20.04 7.72
CA VAL A 220 -7.54 -21.29 8.30
C VAL A 220 -7.37 -22.46 7.33
N LEU A 221 -7.62 -22.24 6.04
CA LEU A 221 -7.68 -23.28 5.01
C LEU A 221 -6.35 -23.59 4.34
N VAL A 222 -5.36 -22.70 4.42
CA VAL A 222 -4.01 -22.98 3.91
C VAL A 222 -3.14 -23.41 5.09
N PRO A 223 -2.84 -24.72 5.25
CA PRO A 223 -1.92 -25.16 6.28
C PRO A 223 -0.60 -24.42 6.08
N ARG A 224 -0.12 -23.74 7.12
CA ARG A 224 1.25 -23.24 7.14
C ARG A 224 2.14 -24.47 6.92
N ARG A 225 2.69 -24.64 5.72
CA ARG A 225 3.81 -25.56 5.50
C ARG A 225 4.97 -25.02 6.33
N GLN A 226 5.03 -25.45 7.59
CA GLN A 226 6.21 -25.31 8.41
C GLN A 226 7.29 -26.11 7.68
N HIS A 227 8.28 -25.43 7.11
CA HIS A 227 9.48 -26.15 6.73
C HIS A 227 10.09 -26.72 8.02
N PRO A 228 10.41 -28.03 8.07
CA PRO A 228 11.06 -28.59 9.24
C PRO A 228 12.34 -27.80 9.51
N ALA A 229 12.53 -27.42 10.77
CA ALA A 229 13.76 -26.82 11.23
C ALA A 229 14.92 -27.68 10.73
N ARG A 230 15.84 -27.08 9.97
CA ARG A 230 17.10 -27.75 9.60
C ARG A 230 17.77 -28.11 10.93
N PRO A 231 17.99 -29.39 11.27
CA PRO A 231 18.64 -29.73 12.52
C PRO A 231 20.02 -29.08 12.54
N ALA A 232 20.25 -28.28 13.58
CA ALA A 232 21.56 -27.77 13.87
C ALA A 232 22.44 -28.90 14.40
N ARG A 233 23.72 -28.87 13.96
CA ARG A 233 24.89 -29.72 14.32
C ARG A 233 25.12 -30.89 13.35
N ALA A 234 26.34 -31.15 12.89
CA ALA A 234 27.65 -30.81 13.47
C ALA A 234 28.70 -30.44 12.41
N ARG A 235 29.49 -29.40 12.70
CA ARG A 235 30.92 -29.39 12.35
C ARG A 235 31.62 -30.33 13.33
N ALA A 236 32.32 -31.35 12.83
CA ALA A 236 33.54 -31.92 13.40
C ALA A 236 33.96 -33.17 12.60
N ALA A 237 34.88 -32.97 11.65
CA ALA A 237 36.11 -33.74 11.43
C ALA A 237 36.80 -33.12 10.19
#